data_AF-A0A2H6K4V8-F1
#
_entry.id   AF-A0A2H6K4V8-F1
#
_cell.length_a   1.000
_cell.length_b   1.000
_cell.length_c   1.000
_cell.angle_alpha   90.00
_cell.angle_beta   90.00
_cell.angle_gamma   90.00
#
_symmetry.space_group_name_H-M   'P 1'
#
loop_
_entity.id
_entity.type
_entity.pdbx_description
1 polymer ?
#
loop_
_entity_poly.entity_id
_entity_poly.type
_entity_poly.pdbx_seq_one_letter_code
_entity_poly.pdbx_strand_id
1 'polypeptide(L)'
;MRKTTSPVLYTAIAIIILATVLLVAGCSATERTGSSSSSKSGSSSSTPPAAPDFTVKTLDGKTVSMSDFKGKPVVLNFAASWCGPCEIEAPVLAKGYEKYKDRVAFIGLAVKDDEDSQRYFADKHGLKFPIGMDPSGDIVYSYQKAGKVSMSGIPTTFFIDRDGNIKTFWVGPLSQSNLDQMIGMIL
;
A
#
# COMPACT_ATOMS: atom_id res chain seq x y z
N MET A 1 0.52 30.77 65.96
CA MET A 1 1.36 31.55 65.02
C MET A 1 0.46 32.15 63.95
N ARG A 2 0.20 33.47 64.01
CA ARG A 2 -0.69 34.19 63.08
C ARG A 2 0.11 34.49 61.79
N LYS A 3 -0.32 33.93 60.64
CA LYS A 3 0.24 34.30 59.33
C LYS A 3 -0.39 35.61 58.89
N THR A 4 0.41 36.66 58.84
CA THR A 4 0.09 37.97 58.30
C THR A 4 0.02 37.89 56.77
N THR A 5 -1.19 37.91 56.21
CA THR A 5 -1.40 38.03 54.76
C THR A 5 -1.12 39.49 54.37
N SER A 6 -0.09 39.69 53.54
CA SER A 6 0.33 41.03 53.13
C SER A 6 -0.66 41.64 52.13
N PRO A 7 -1.19 42.85 52.36
CA PRO A 7 -2.21 43.49 51.51
C PRO A 7 -1.72 43.80 50.08
N VAL A 8 -0.41 43.72 49.85
CA VAL A 8 0.25 43.89 48.55
C VAL A 8 -0.06 42.74 47.58
N LEU A 9 -0.39 41.54 48.08
CA LEU A 9 -0.70 40.39 47.23
C LEU A 9 -2.12 40.47 46.64
N TYR A 10 -3.06 41.11 47.36
CA TYR A 10 -4.45 41.27 46.91
C TYR A 10 -4.61 42.39 45.87
N THR A 11 -3.82 43.46 45.96
CA THR A 11 -3.85 44.54 44.96
C THR A 11 -3.27 44.10 43.62
N ALA A 12 -2.27 43.23 43.60
CA ALA A 12 -1.70 42.69 42.36
C ALA A 12 -2.67 41.75 41.61
N ILE A 13 -3.47 40.95 42.33
CA ILE A 13 -4.44 40.03 41.72
C ILE A 13 -5.65 40.79 41.15
N ALA A 14 -6.08 41.89 41.79
CA ALA A 14 -7.19 42.71 41.32
C ALA A 14 -6.89 43.46 40.01
N ILE A 15 -5.63 43.85 39.76
CA ILE A 15 -5.22 44.57 38.54
C ILE A 15 -5.15 43.62 37.32
N ILE A 16 -4.78 42.35 37.53
CA ILE A 16 -4.67 41.36 36.43
C ILE A 16 -6.05 40.94 35.93
N ILE A 17 -7.06 40.82 36.80
CA ILE A 17 -8.43 40.44 36.40
C ILE A 17 -9.13 41.57 35.63
N LEU A 18 -8.84 42.84 35.97
CA LEU A 18 -9.43 44.00 35.27
C LEU A 18 -8.88 44.18 33.84
N ALA A 19 -7.66 43.72 33.56
CA ALA A 19 -7.07 43.75 32.21
C ALA A 19 -7.64 42.68 31.26
N THR A 20 -8.19 41.58 31.79
CA THR A 20 -8.75 40.49 30.96
C THR A 20 -10.18 40.74 30.46
N VAL A 21 -10.93 41.68 31.03
CA VAL A 21 -12.34 41.94 30.67
C VAL A 21 -12.49 43.01 29.58
N LEU A 22 -11.45 43.77 29.26
CA LEU A 22 -11.49 44.91 28.32
C LEU A 22 -11.04 44.61 26.88
N LEU A 23 -10.69 43.36 26.54
CA LEU A 23 -10.26 42.97 25.18
C LEU A 23 -11.36 42.30 24.34
N VAL A 24 -12.60 42.17 24.85
CA VAL A 24 -13.70 41.45 24.16
C VAL A 24 -14.71 42.41 23.47
N ALA A 25 -14.41 43.71 23.39
CA ALA A 25 -15.31 44.69 22.78
C ALA A 25 -14.63 45.42 21.61
N GLY A 26 -14.56 44.78 20.45
CA GLY A 26 -14.00 45.45 19.27
C GLY A 26 -13.97 44.62 17.99
N CYS A 27 -15.13 44.24 17.46
CA CYS A 27 -15.27 43.94 16.02
C CYS A 27 -16.62 44.49 15.54
N SER A 28 -16.57 45.71 15.01
CA SER A 28 -17.66 46.35 14.28
C SER A 28 -17.87 45.66 12.93
N ALA A 29 -19.14 45.64 12.53
CA ALA A 29 -19.65 45.13 11.27
C ALA A 29 -19.05 45.81 10.03
N THR A 30 -18.87 45.04 8.95
CA THR A 30 -19.04 45.53 7.57
C THR A 30 -19.36 44.37 6.61
N GLU A 31 -20.19 44.75 5.66
CA GLU A 31 -21.04 44.01 4.75
C GLU A 31 -20.36 43.15 3.66
N ARG A 32 -21.17 42.19 3.18
CA ARG A 32 -21.28 41.71 1.79
C ARG A 32 -20.02 41.24 1.09
N THR A 33 -19.97 39.94 0.80
CA THR A 33 -20.23 39.44 -0.57
C THR A 33 -20.27 37.93 -0.52
N GLY A 34 -21.28 37.34 -1.17
CA GLY A 34 -21.28 35.93 -1.48
C GLY A 34 -20.10 35.64 -2.41
N SER A 35 -18.95 35.29 -1.83
CA SER A 35 -17.98 34.47 -2.52
C SER A 35 -18.49 33.05 -2.42
N SER A 36 -19.11 32.60 -3.50
CA SER A 36 -19.00 31.21 -3.91
C SER A 36 -17.50 30.88 -3.98
N SER A 37 -16.96 30.47 -2.83
CA SER A 37 -15.78 29.62 -2.80
C SER A 37 -16.19 28.34 -3.48
N SER A 38 -16.12 28.38 -4.80
CA SER A 38 -15.80 27.24 -5.62
C SER A 38 -14.52 26.71 -5.00
N SER A 39 -14.66 25.81 -4.03
CA SER A 39 -13.64 24.85 -3.67
C SER A 39 -13.37 24.16 -4.99
N LYS A 40 -12.37 24.70 -5.68
CA LYS A 40 -11.68 24.02 -6.76
C LYS A 40 -11.08 22.83 -6.03
N SER A 41 -11.90 21.80 -5.89
CA SER A 41 -11.51 20.46 -5.53
C SER A 41 -10.52 20.12 -6.63
N GLY A 42 -9.26 20.45 -6.38
CA GLY A 42 -8.15 19.94 -7.13
C GLY A 42 -8.25 18.45 -6.90
N SER A 43 -8.97 17.78 -7.79
CA SER A 43 -8.80 16.37 -8.02
C SER A 43 -7.33 16.24 -8.37
N SER A 44 -6.52 15.98 -7.35
CA SER A 44 -5.20 15.43 -7.51
C SER A 44 -5.47 14.09 -8.17
N SER A 45 -5.53 14.09 -9.50
CA SER A 45 -5.33 12.90 -10.30
C SER A 45 -3.89 12.49 -10.06
N SER A 46 -3.62 11.90 -8.89
CA SER A 46 -2.33 11.28 -8.64
C SER A 46 -2.23 10.16 -9.67
N THR A 47 -1.40 10.35 -10.68
CA THR A 47 -1.05 9.30 -11.63
C THR A 47 -0.68 8.06 -10.82
N PRO A 48 -1.33 6.91 -11.06
CA PRO A 48 -0.99 5.69 -10.35
C PRO A 48 0.51 5.38 -10.51
N PRO A 49 1.20 4.91 -9.46
CA PRO A 49 2.63 4.66 -9.54
C PRO A 49 2.92 3.55 -10.57
N ALA A 50 3.92 3.77 -11.40
CA ALA A 50 4.41 2.75 -12.31
C ALA A 50 5.00 1.57 -11.53
N ALA A 51 4.76 0.34 -12.00
CA ALA A 51 5.39 -0.85 -11.48
C ALA A 51 6.91 -0.80 -11.78
N PRO A 52 7.79 -0.97 -10.76
CA PRO A 52 9.22 -1.09 -10.99
C PRO A 52 9.52 -2.25 -11.94
N ASP A 53 10.43 -2.03 -12.88
CA ASP A 53 10.89 -3.11 -13.73
C ASP A 53 11.87 -4.01 -12.98
N PHE A 54 11.90 -5.28 -13.37
CA PHE A 54 12.85 -6.28 -12.89
C PHE A 54 13.04 -7.34 -13.95
N THR A 55 14.16 -8.05 -13.89
CA THR A 55 14.43 -9.24 -14.71
C THR A 55 14.92 -10.35 -13.80
N VAL A 56 14.26 -11.50 -13.85
CA VAL A 56 14.57 -12.65 -12.99
C VAL A 56 14.62 -13.94 -13.80
N LYS A 57 15.43 -14.88 -13.33
CA LYS A 57 15.34 -16.28 -13.76
C LYS A 57 14.24 -16.97 -12.97
N THR A 58 13.36 -17.68 -13.67
CA THR A 58 12.24 -18.41 -13.09
C THR A 58 12.62 -19.86 -12.80
N LEU A 59 11.85 -20.53 -11.93
CA LEU A 59 12.09 -21.93 -11.56
C LEU A 59 12.05 -22.89 -12.75
N ASP A 60 11.32 -22.57 -13.82
CA ASP A 60 11.30 -23.36 -15.06
C ASP A 60 12.48 -23.04 -16.00
N GLY A 61 13.45 -22.26 -15.53
CA GLY A 61 14.69 -21.94 -16.23
C GLY A 61 14.58 -20.80 -17.26
N LYS A 62 13.40 -20.18 -17.40
CA LYS A 62 13.20 -19.03 -18.29
C LYS A 62 13.69 -17.74 -17.63
N THR A 63 13.82 -16.70 -18.45
CA THR A 63 14.02 -15.34 -17.97
C THR A 63 12.74 -14.57 -18.25
N VAL A 64 12.27 -13.82 -17.24
CA VAL A 64 11.06 -13.00 -17.32
C VAL A 64 11.40 -11.62 -16.80
N SER A 65 10.91 -10.60 -17.50
CA SER A 65 10.95 -9.21 -17.07
C SER A 65 9.55 -8.65 -16.87
N MET A 66 9.36 -7.70 -15.95
CA MET A 66 8.07 -7.04 -15.78
C MET A 66 7.64 -6.33 -17.08
N SER A 67 8.61 -5.78 -17.82
CA SER A 67 8.39 -5.20 -19.15
C SER A 67 7.79 -6.14 -20.20
N ASP A 68 7.94 -7.47 -20.03
CA ASP A 68 7.42 -8.46 -20.99
C ASP A 68 5.89 -8.53 -20.99
N PHE A 69 5.25 -7.98 -19.94
CA PHE A 69 3.80 -7.98 -19.78
C PHE A 69 3.11 -6.67 -20.17
N LYS A 70 3.82 -5.74 -20.81
CA LYS A 70 3.21 -4.50 -21.31
C LYS A 70 1.98 -4.80 -22.18
N GLY A 71 0.87 -4.12 -21.93
CA GLY A 71 -0.41 -4.35 -22.59
C GLY A 71 -1.24 -5.50 -21.99
N LYS A 72 -0.74 -6.23 -20.99
CA LYS A 72 -1.46 -7.29 -20.28
C LYS A 72 -1.52 -6.96 -18.77
N PRO A 73 -2.68 -7.07 -18.11
CA PRO A 73 -2.75 -6.89 -16.66
C PRO A 73 -1.94 -7.98 -15.94
N VAL A 74 -1.35 -7.65 -14.79
CA VAL A 74 -0.47 -8.54 -14.02
C VAL A 74 -0.93 -8.65 -12.57
N VAL A 75 -0.95 -9.89 -12.08
CA VAL A 75 -0.99 -10.23 -10.64
C VAL A 75 0.42 -10.64 -10.25
N LEU A 76 1.09 -9.81 -9.44
CA LEU A 76 2.44 -10.05 -8.95
C LEU A 76 2.39 -10.40 -7.47
N ASN A 77 2.76 -11.63 -7.11
CA ASN A 77 2.74 -12.12 -5.74
C ASN A 77 4.16 -12.25 -5.18
N PHE A 78 4.39 -11.69 -4.00
CA PHE A 78 5.61 -11.87 -3.22
C PHE A 78 5.35 -12.87 -2.10
N ALA A 79 6.10 -13.96 -2.07
CA ALA A 79 5.94 -15.06 -1.13
C ALA A 79 7.29 -15.73 -0.80
N ALA A 80 7.27 -16.76 0.05
CA ALA A 80 8.40 -17.64 0.32
C ALA A 80 7.89 -19.00 0.82
N SER A 81 8.65 -20.05 0.59
CA SER A 81 8.34 -21.43 0.99
C SER A 81 8.23 -21.61 2.50
N TRP A 82 8.98 -20.84 3.28
CA TRP A 82 8.97 -20.85 4.75
C TRP A 82 7.85 -20.00 5.38
N CYS A 83 7.03 -19.33 4.56
CA CYS A 83 5.98 -18.43 5.02
C CYS A 83 4.64 -19.15 5.20
N GLY A 84 4.24 -19.38 6.47
CA GLY A 84 2.97 -20.04 6.81
C GLY A 84 1.71 -19.39 6.19
N PRO A 85 1.53 -18.06 6.24
CA PRO A 85 0.39 -17.42 5.57
C PRO A 85 0.42 -17.55 4.04
N CYS A 86 1.60 -17.68 3.43
CA CYS A 86 1.75 -17.90 1.99
C CYS A 86 1.22 -19.29 1.60
N GLU A 87 1.38 -20.30 2.48
CA GLU A 87 0.81 -21.64 2.29
C GLU A 87 -0.73 -21.61 2.25
N ILE A 88 -1.37 -20.73 3.03
CA ILE A 88 -2.83 -20.53 3.01
C ILE A 88 -3.28 -19.91 1.68
N GLU A 89 -2.49 -18.98 1.12
CA GLU A 89 -2.81 -18.26 -0.12
C GLU A 89 -2.54 -19.08 -1.39
N ALA A 90 -1.55 -19.97 -1.39
CA ALA A 90 -1.10 -20.66 -2.61
C ALA A 90 -2.24 -21.38 -3.40
N PRO A 91 -3.16 -22.13 -2.77
CA PRO A 91 -4.30 -22.72 -3.48
C PRO A 91 -5.24 -21.68 -4.11
N VAL A 92 -5.30 -20.47 -3.51
CA VAL A 92 -6.11 -19.37 -4.02
C VAL A 92 -5.54 -18.86 -5.35
N LEU A 93 -4.22 -18.63 -5.38
CA LEU A 93 -3.49 -18.21 -6.56
C LEU A 93 -3.49 -19.27 -7.67
N ALA A 94 -3.33 -20.56 -7.32
CA ALA A 94 -3.39 -21.66 -8.28
C ALA A 94 -4.73 -21.67 -9.05
N LYS A 95 -5.85 -21.60 -8.31
CA LYS A 95 -7.19 -21.55 -8.93
C LYS A 95 -7.43 -20.25 -9.71
N GLY A 96 -6.94 -19.12 -9.18
CA GLY A 96 -7.01 -17.83 -9.87
C GLY A 96 -6.28 -17.85 -11.21
N TYR A 97 -5.07 -18.41 -11.23
CA TYR A 97 -4.29 -18.57 -12.45
C TYR A 97 -5.07 -19.35 -13.51
N GLU A 98 -5.61 -20.53 -13.17
CA GLU A 98 -6.38 -21.33 -14.13
C GLU A 98 -7.60 -20.58 -14.69
N LYS A 99 -8.25 -19.74 -13.86
CA LYS A 99 -9.41 -18.94 -14.25
C LYS A 99 -9.07 -17.73 -15.12
N TYR A 100 -7.89 -17.11 -14.94
CA TYR A 100 -7.57 -15.80 -15.52
C TYR A 100 -6.36 -15.77 -16.45
N LYS A 101 -5.56 -16.84 -16.56
CA LYS A 101 -4.29 -16.88 -17.34
C LYS A 101 -4.37 -16.37 -18.78
N ASP A 102 -5.52 -16.54 -19.43
CA ASP A 102 -5.73 -16.09 -20.81
C ASP A 102 -5.91 -14.56 -20.92
N ARG A 103 -6.27 -13.89 -19.82
CA ARG A 103 -6.53 -12.43 -19.75
C ARG A 103 -5.55 -11.67 -18.88
N VAL A 104 -4.98 -12.31 -17.87
CA VAL A 104 -4.14 -11.71 -16.82
C VAL A 104 -2.89 -12.57 -16.66
N ALA A 105 -1.72 -11.95 -16.61
CA ALA A 105 -0.49 -12.66 -16.28
C ALA A 105 -0.35 -12.81 -14.77
N PHE A 106 0.15 -13.96 -14.33
CA PHE A 106 0.50 -14.21 -12.93
C PHE A 106 2.00 -14.42 -12.86
N ILE A 107 2.65 -13.82 -11.87
CA ILE A 107 4.07 -13.96 -11.60
C ILE A 107 4.25 -14.05 -10.09
N GLY A 108 5.00 -15.05 -9.62
CA GLY A 108 5.46 -15.13 -8.24
C GLY A 108 6.90 -14.65 -8.12
N LEU A 109 7.23 -14.00 -7.00
CA LEU A 109 8.60 -13.72 -6.60
C LEU A 109 8.86 -14.31 -5.21
N ALA A 110 9.83 -15.22 -5.16
CA ALA A 110 10.26 -15.88 -3.95
C ALA A 110 11.30 -15.01 -3.21
N VAL A 111 10.86 -14.38 -2.13
CA VAL A 111 11.63 -13.37 -1.40
C VAL A 111 12.49 -14.04 -0.35
N LYS A 112 13.82 -13.82 -0.42
CA LYS A 112 14.79 -14.33 0.57
C LYS A 112 14.60 -15.82 0.84
N ASP A 113 14.54 -16.59 -0.24
CA ASP A 113 14.28 -18.02 -0.24
C ASP A 113 15.28 -18.75 -1.14
N ASP A 114 15.37 -20.07 -0.99
CA ASP A 114 16.19 -20.92 -1.84
C ASP A 114 15.36 -21.62 -2.94
N GLU A 115 16.02 -21.96 -4.05
CA GLU A 115 15.36 -22.46 -5.25
C GLU A 115 14.69 -23.83 -5.02
N ASP A 116 15.30 -24.71 -4.24
CA ASP A 116 14.82 -26.08 -4.02
C ASP A 116 13.57 -26.08 -3.12
N SER A 117 13.61 -25.32 -2.02
CA SER A 117 12.45 -25.14 -1.13
C SER A 117 11.30 -24.47 -1.86
N GLN A 118 11.59 -23.44 -2.67
CA GLN A 118 10.56 -22.76 -3.45
C GLN A 118 9.97 -23.66 -4.55
N ARG A 119 10.79 -24.51 -5.19
CA ARG A 119 10.31 -25.50 -6.16
C ARG A 119 9.39 -26.52 -5.52
N TYR A 120 9.78 -27.05 -4.37
CA TYR A 120 8.92 -27.94 -3.59
C TYR A 120 7.60 -27.29 -3.21
N PHE A 121 7.63 -26.02 -2.76
CA PHE A 121 6.42 -25.25 -2.46
C PHE A 121 5.51 -25.10 -3.68
N ALA A 122 6.07 -24.72 -4.83
CA ALA A 122 5.32 -24.56 -6.07
C ALA A 122 4.66 -25.88 -6.52
N ASP A 123 5.40 -26.99 -6.47
CA ASP A 123 4.90 -28.31 -6.85
C ASP A 123 3.81 -28.79 -5.89
N LYS A 124 4.03 -28.66 -4.58
CA LYS A 124 3.06 -29.04 -3.53
C LYS A 124 1.71 -28.35 -3.71
N HIS A 125 1.71 -27.08 -4.12
CA HIS A 125 0.50 -26.27 -4.26
C HIS A 125 -0.01 -26.16 -5.71
N GLY A 126 0.66 -26.81 -6.67
CA GLY A 126 0.27 -26.77 -8.08
C GLY A 126 0.35 -25.35 -8.69
N LEU A 127 1.33 -24.56 -8.28
CA LEU A 127 1.57 -23.23 -8.84
C LEU A 127 2.20 -23.34 -10.23
N LYS A 128 1.38 -23.15 -11.27
CA LYS A 128 1.81 -23.32 -12.68
C LYS A 128 2.21 -22.03 -13.39
N PHE A 129 2.15 -20.89 -12.70
CA PHE A 129 2.63 -19.62 -13.23
C PHE A 129 4.14 -19.46 -12.99
N PRO A 130 4.84 -18.62 -13.76
CA PRO A 130 6.26 -18.38 -13.55
C PRO A 130 6.55 -17.82 -12.15
N ILE A 131 7.52 -18.42 -11.45
CA ILE A 131 8.01 -17.94 -10.16
C ILE A 131 9.49 -17.62 -10.31
N GLY A 132 9.87 -16.36 -10.10
CA GLY A 132 11.25 -15.89 -10.07
C GLY A 132 11.80 -15.83 -8.64
N MET A 133 13.12 -15.79 -8.52
CA MET A 133 13.80 -15.65 -7.23
C MET A 133 14.16 -14.18 -6.96
N ASP A 134 13.94 -13.71 -5.72
CA ASP A 134 14.38 -12.42 -5.19
C ASP A 134 15.17 -12.65 -3.88
N PRO A 135 16.37 -13.26 -3.96
CA PRO A 135 17.12 -13.65 -2.77
C PRO A 135 17.66 -12.45 -1.97
N SER A 136 17.95 -11.32 -2.63
CA SER A 136 18.37 -10.08 -1.95
C SER A 136 17.20 -9.34 -1.31
N GLY A 137 15.99 -9.48 -1.86
CA GLY A 137 14.81 -8.72 -1.47
C GLY A 137 14.76 -7.32 -2.09
N ASP A 138 15.58 -7.05 -3.10
CA ASP A 138 15.63 -5.72 -3.74
C ASP A 138 14.37 -5.45 -4.55
N ILE A 139 13.80 -6.48 -5.19
CA ILE A 139 12.59 -6.32 -6.01
C ILE A 139 11.41 -6.02 -5.10
N VAL A 140 11.20 -6.81 -4.04
CA VAL A 140 10.11 -6.53 -3.09
C VAL A 140 10.23 -5.14 -2.45
N TYR A 141 11.45 -4.68 -2.16
CA TYR A 141 11.71 -3.35 -1.62
C TYR A 141 11.39 -2.23 -2.61
N SER A 142 11.68 -2.43 -3.91
CA SER A 142 11.32 -1.47 -4.96
C SER A 142 9.79 -1.30 -5.05
N TYR A 143 9.04 -2.38 -4.90
CA TYR A 143 7.57 -2.36 -4.90
C TYR A 143 6.98 -1.74 -3.64
N GLN A 144 7.55 -1.98 -2.46
CA GLN A 144 7.19 -1.28 -1.22
C GLN A 144 7.29 0.25 -1.43
N LYS A 145 8.39 0.73 -2.02
CA LYS A 145 8.59 2.16 -2.32
C LYS A 145 7.58 2.69 -3.34
N ALA A 146 7.44 2.02 -4.47
CA ALA A 146 6.59 2.47 -5.57
C ALA A 146 5.11 2.50 -5.16
N GLY A 147 4.62 1.43 -4.53
CA GLY A 147 3.25 1.33 -4.03
C GLY A 147 3.00 2.13 -2.75
N LYS A 148 4.05 2.70 -2.14
CA LYS A 148 4.00 3.35 -0.83
C LYS A 148 3.37 2.44 0.24
N VAL A 149 3.76 1.17 0.20
CA VAL A 149 3.23 0.11 1.07
C VAL A 149 4.28 -0.26 2.10
N SER A 150 3.90 -0.20 3.37
CA SER A 150 4.66 -0.88 4.41
C SER A 150 4.33 -2.37 4.36
N MET A 151 5.07 -3.14 3.55
CA MET A 151 4.93 -4.59 3.59
C MET A 151 5.65 -5.10 4.83
N SER A 152 4.92 -5.17 5.95
CA SER A 152 5.42 -5.71 7.22
C SER A 152 5.76 -7.21 7.13
N GLY A 153 5.37 -7.87 6.04
CA GLY A 153 5.66 -9.26 5.73
C GLY A 153 5.03 -9.72 4.41
N ILE A 154 5.30 -10.96 4.06
CA ILE A 154 4.68 -11.71 2.96
C ILE A 154 3.53 -12.61 3.50
N PRO A 155 2.54 -12.98 2.68
CA PRO A 155 2.44 -12.64 1.27
C PRO A 155 1.99 -11.20 1.03
N THR A 156 2.33 -10.66 -0.12
CA THR A 156 1.73 -9.43 -0.64
C THR A 156 1.56 -9.55 -2.13
N THR A 157 0.38 -9.16 -2.62
CA THR A 157 0.03 -9.27 -4.03
C THR A 157 -0.27 -7.88 -4.59
N PHE A 158 0.41 -7.50 -5.66
CA PHE A 158 0.18 -6.29 -6.43
C PHE A 158 -0.66 -6.58 -7.68
N PHE A 159 -1.55 -5.66 -7.98
CA PHE A 159 -2.45 -5.72 -9.14
C PHE A 159 -2.12 -4.55 -10.07
N ILE A 160 -1.63 -4.89 -11.26
CA ILE A 160 -1.04 -3.96 -12.21
C ILE A 160 -1.87 -3.96 -13.48
N ASP A 161 -2.21 -2.77 -13.99
CA ASP A 161 -3.00 -2.62 -15.22
C ASP A 161 -2.19 -2.85 -16.50
N ARG A 162 -2.86 -2.77 -17.66
CA ARG A 162 -2.24 -2.92 -18.99
C ARG A 162 -1.17 -1.88 -19.31
N ASP A 163 -1.24 -0.72 -18.65
CA ASP A 163 -0.30 0.38 -18.84
C ASP A 163 0.95 0.23 -17.95
N GLY A 164 0.99 -0.82 -17.11
CA GLY A 164 2.10 -1.09 -16.21
C GLY A 164 2.04 -0.29 -14.91
N ASN A 165 0.87 0.21 -14.51
CA ASN A 165 0.70 0.94 -13.26
C ASN A 165 0.10 0.07 -12.16
N ILE A 166 0.61 0.23 -10.94
CA ILE A 166 0.06 -0.41 -9.74
C ILE A 166 -1.28 0.26 -9.43
N LYS A 167 -2.39 -0.47 -9.64
CA LYS A 167 -3.74 0.03 -9.32
C LYS A 167 -4.09 -0.19 -7.86
N THR A 168 -3.70 -1.34 -7.32
CA THR A 168 -3.96 -1.72 -5.93
C THR A 168 -3.01 -2.83 -5.49
N PHE A 169 -3.02 -3.14 -4.21
CA PHE A 169 -2.26 -4.23 -3.61
C PHE A 169 -3.05 -4.83 -2.44
N TRP A 170 -2.65 -6.02 -2.02
CA TRP A 170 -3.20 -6.73 -0.88
C TRP A 170 -2.06 -7.28 -0.02
N VAL A 171 -2.07 -6.98 1.29
CA VAL A 171 -1.09 -7.49 2.25
C VAL A 171 -1.75 -8.61 3.08
N GLY A 172 -1.06 -9.74 3.21
CA GLY A 172 -1.59 -10.95 3.84
C GLY A 172 -2.28 -11.89 2.85
N PRO A 173 -2.78 -13.05 3.30
CA PRO A 173 -3.33 -14.06 2.41
C PRO A 173 -4.62 -13.58 1.72
N LEU A 174 -4.71 -13.77 0.41
CA LEU A 174 -5.93 -13.55 -0.35
C LEU A 174 -6.98 -14.64 -0.10
N SER A 175 -8.25 -14.22 -0.12
CA SER A 175 -9.38 -15.12 -0.39
C SER A 175 -9.72 -15.11 -1.88
N GLN A 176 -10.49 -16.09 -2.36
CA GLN A 176 -10.97 -16.08 -3.75
C GLN A 176 -11.78 -14.83 -4.10
N SER A 177 -12.64 -14.38 -3.17
CA SER A 177 -13.47 -13.19 -3.36
C SER A 177 -12.61 -11.95 -3.54
N ASN A 178 -11.57 -11.79 -2.71
CA ASN A 178 -10.72 -10.61 -2.77
C ASN A 178 -9.83 -10.65 -4.01
N LEU A 179 -9.29 -11.82 -4.37
CA LEU A 179 -8.54 -11.98 -5.62
C LEU A 179 -9.39 -11.58 -6.83
N ASP A 180 -10.61 -12.12 -6.94
CA ASP A 180 -11.54 -11.82 -8.02
C ASP A 180 -11.89 -10.32 -8.08
N GLN A 181 -12.16 -9.70 -6.92
CA GLN A 181 -12.47 -8.27 -6.83
C GLN A 181 -11.30 -7.41 -7.32
N MET A 182 -10.07 -7.70 -6.88
CA MET A 182 -8.89 -6.92 -7.24
C MET A 182 -8.51 -7.10 -8.71
N ILE A 183 -8.67 -8.31 -9.27
CA ILE A 183 -8.52 -8.54 -10.71
C ILE A 183 -9.54 -7.69 -11.51
N GLY A 184 -10.76 -7.54 -11.01
CA GLY A 184 -11.77 -6.68 -11.63
C GLY A 184 -11.37 -5.21 -11.75
N MET A 185 -10.38 -4.73 -10.97
CA MET A 185 -9.88 -3.35 -11.03
C MET A 185 -8.81 -3.13 -12.11
N ILE A 186 -8.20 -4.20 -12.63
CA ILE A 186 -7.12 -4.14 -13.62
C ILE A 186 -7.52 -4.67 -15.00
N LEU A 187 -8.71 -5.26 -15.11
CA LEU A 187 -9.30 -5.75 -16.36
C LEU A 187 -10.01 -4.64 -17.13
#